data_AF-A0A356VZ15-F1
#
_entry.id   AF-A0A356VZ15-F1
#
_cell.length_a   1.000
_cell.length_b   1.000
_cell.length_c   1.000
_cell.angle_alpha   90.00
_cell.angle_beta   90.00
_cell.angle_gamma   90.00
#
_symmetry.space_group_name_H-M   'P 1'
#
loop_
_entity.id
_entity.type
_entity.pdbx_description
1 polymer ?
#
loop_
_entity_poly.entity_id
_entity_poly.type
_entity_poly.pdbx_seq_one_letter_code
_entity_poly.pdbx_strand_id
1 'polypeptide(L)'
;MTDIRAYLKNYGGPPLRLMEVCGTHTAQISRCGIAGMLSPAIRLISGPGCPVCVTVTAYIDRLVELSLEPGTTVLTFGDLLRVRGSRRSLNDARAAGGRVRMVYSPMDSLRIASAAKSGRFVFAAVGFETTAPVYAMLLEEAEQADIRNLRLLTSLKTMPPVIDWICKNQGGIDGFLAPGHVSVITGSRAFEPLSRKYGIPFVVSGFSGEQILASLYALVRRRGKAGVLNL
;
A
#
# COMPACT_ATOMS: atom_id res chain seq x y z
N MET A 1 -9.91 13.23 24.58
CA MET A 1 -10.50 12.41 23.50
C MET A 1 -12.01 12.59 23.35
N THR A 2 -12.77 12.68 24.44
CA THR A 2 -14.23 12.93 24.42
C THR A 2 -14.62 14.17 23.60
N ASP A 3 -13.83 15.24 23.71
CA ASP A 3 -14.03 16.49 22.95
C ASP A 3 -13.85 16.31 21.43
N ILE A 4 -12.81 15.59 20.99
CA ILE A 4 -12.56 15.29 19.57
C ILE A 4 -13.73 14.51 18.95
N ARG A 5 -14.19 13.46 19.65
CA ARG A 5 -15.30 12.65 19.16
C ARG A 5 -16.60 13.46 19.10
N ALA A 6 -16.88 14.26 20.12
CA ALA A 6 -18.05 15.14 20.14
C ALA A 6 -18.00 16.16 18.98
N TYR A 7 -16.84 16.76 18.74
CA TYR A 7 -16.63 17.70 17.62
C TYR A 7 -16.90 17.05 16.26
N LEU A 8 -16.31 15.87 16.01
CA LEU A 8 -16.49 15.15 14.74
C LEU A 8 -17.92 14.67 14.53
N LYS A 9 -18.59 14.23 15.60
CA LYS A 9 -19.99 13.78 15.55
C LYS A 9 -20.96 14.93 15.30
N ASN A 10 -20.70 16.09 15.91
CA ASN A 10 -21.57 17.27 15.83
C ASN A 10 -21.16 18.25 14.72
N TYR A 11 -20.24 17.87 13.84
CA TYR A 11 -19.82 18.71 12.73
C TYR A 11 -21.02 19.04 11.82
N GLY A 12 -21.37 20.32 11.76
CA GLY A 12 -22.48 20.86 10.95
C GLY A 12 -22.04 21.75 9.78
N GLY A 13 -20.77 21.65 9.35
CA GLY A 13 -20.27 22.39 8.20
C GLY A 13 -20.67 21.76 6.86
N PRO A 14 -20.18 22.32 5.74
CA PRO A 14 -20.36 21.74 4.40
C PRO A 14 -19.96 20.26 4.32
N PRO A 15 -20.53 19.48 3.39
CA PRO A 15 -20.11 18.10 3.16
C PRO A 15 -18.60 17.99 2.95
N LEU A 16 -18.00 16.97 3.56
CA LEU A 16 -16.58 16.69 3.54
C LEU A 16 -16.32 15.27 3.05
N ARG A 17 -15.36 15.13 2.16
CA ARG A 17 -14.89 13.86 1.60
C ARG A 17 -13.43 13.68 1.95
N LEU A 18 -13.16 12.88 2.97
CA LEU A 18 -11.81 12.60 3.46
C LEU A 18 -11.37 11.23 2.96
N MET A 19 -10.19 11.15 2.34
CA MET A 19 -9.69 9.90 1.80
C MET A 19 -8.48 9.38 2.58
N GLU A 20 -8.51 8.12 2.97
CA GLU A 20 -7.31 7.40 3.39
C GLU A 20 -6.74 6.59 2.23
N VAL A 21 -5.42 6.41 2.20
CA VAL A 21 -4.71 5.66 1.16
C VAL A 21 -3.78 4.61 1.76
N CYS A 22 -4.24 3.95 2.83
CA CYS A 22 -3.48 2.93 3.55
C CYS A 22 -4.40 1.79 3.99
N GLY A 23 -4.18 0.58 3.47
CA GLY A 23 -5.01 -0.59 3.85
C GLY A 23 -5.07 -0.86 5.36
N THR A 24 -4.01 -0.52 6.10
CA THR A 24 -4.01 -0.62 7.57
C THR A 24 -4.94 0.41 8.20
N HIS A 25 -5.00 1.65 7.69
CA HIS A 25 -6.00 2.64 8.13
C HIS A 25 -7.41 2.18 7.77
N THR A 26 -7.64 1.66 6.56
CA THR A 26 -8.95 1.08 6.17
C THR A 26 -9.42 0.03 7.19
N ALA A 27 -8.55 -0.93 7.51
CA ALA A 27 -8.85 -2.00 8.44
C ALA A 27 -9.13 -1.47 9.85
N GLN A 28 -8.35 -0.49 10.32
CA GLN A 28 -8.53 0.11 11.65
C GLN A 28 -9.80 0.96 11.75
N ILE A 29 -10.13 1.74 10.71
CA ILE A 29 -11.38 2.51 10.62
C ILE A 29 -12.58 1.58 10.73
N SER A 30 -12.55 0.45 10.02
CA SER A 30 -13.60 -0.57 10.09
C SER A 30 -13.66 -1.23 11.47
N ARG A 31 -12.52 -1.73 11.97
CA ARG A 31 -12.42 -2.44 13.26
C ARG A 31 -12.91 -1.59 14.43
N CYS A 32 -12.58 -0.30 14.44
CA CYS A 32 -12.97 0.63 15.51
C CYS A 32 -14.33 1.28 15.28
N GLY A 33 -15.01 1.00 14.15
CA GLY A 33 -16.30 1.63 13.83
C GLY A 33 -16.23 3.15 13.69
N ILE A 34 -15.08 3.69 13.28
CA ILE A 34 -14.82 5.15 13.26
C ILE A 34 -15.83 5.89 12.39
N ALA A 35 -16.26 5.32 11.26
CA ALA A 35 -17.26 5.93 10.39
C ALA A 35 -18.59 6.24 11.13
N GLY A 36 -19.02 5.36 12.04
CA GLY A 36 -20.23 5.57 12.85
C GLY A 36 -20.07 6.61 13.96
N MET A 37 -18.87 7.14 14.17
CA MET A 37 -18.59 8.19 15.13
C MET A 37 -18.62 9.60 14.52
N LEU A 38 -18.71 9.71 13.20
CA LEU A 38 -18.65 10.97 12.47
C LEU A 38 -20.04 11.51 12.16
N SER A 39 -20.14 12.82 11.97
CA SER A 39 -21.30 13.46 11.37
C SER A 39 -21.60 12.86 9.98
N PRO A 40 -22.87 12.71 9.58
CA PRO A 40 -23.24 12.31 8.22
C PRO A 40 -22.68 13.23 7.12
N ALA A 41 -22.30 14.47 7.47
CA ALA A 41 -21.65 15.40 6.56
C ALA A 41 -20.18 15.03 6.28
N ILE A 42 -19.56 14.13 7.04
CA ILE A 42 -18.17 13.67 6.81
C ILE A 42 -18.20 12.26 6.24
N ARG A 43 -17.83 12.14 4.97
CA ARG A 43 -17.68 10.87 4.27
C ARG A 43 -16.22 10.45 4.25
N LEU A 44 -15.94 9.28 4.81
CA LEU A 44 -14.66 8.59 4.63
C LEU A 44 -14.67 7.81 3.31
N ILE A 45 -13.57 7.92 2.57
CA ILE A 45 -13.36 7.24 1.30
C ILE A 45 -12.09 6.41 1.41
N SER A 46 -12.15 5.14 1.02
CA SER A 46 -10.98 4.28 0.92
C SER A 46 -10.36 4.38 -0.45
N GLY A 47 -9.14 4.92 -0.49
CA GLY A 47 -8.35 5.03 -1.70
C GLY A 47 -7.52 3.78 -1.99
N PRO A 48 -6.64 3.82 -2.99
CA PRO A 48 -5.82 2.69 -3.44
C PRO A 48 -4.63 2.40 -2.52
N GLY A 49 -4.91 2.07 -1.25
CA GLY A 49 -3.91 1.85 -0.19
C GLY A 49 -3.38 0.41 -0.07
N CYS A 50 -3.76 -0.49 -0.98
CA CYS A 50 -3.38 -1.91 -0.97
C CYS A 50 -2.58 -2.24 -2.24
N PRO A 51 -1.26 -2.48 -2.16
CA PRO A 51 -0.42 -2.63 -3.35
C PRO A 51 -0.74 -3.90 -4.15
N VAL A 52 -1.20 -4.95 -3.46
CA VAL A 52 -1.68 -6.21 -4.06
C VAL A 52 -2.95 -5.98 -4.85
N CYS A 53 -3.92 -5.27 -4.27
CA CYS A 53 -5.22 -4.99 -4.86
C CYS A 53 -5.13 -4.15 -6.14
N VAL A 54 -4.11 -3.30 -6.25
CA VAL A 54 -3.84 -2.48 -7.45
C VAL A 54 -2.77 -3.09 -8.37
N THR A 55 -2.43 -4.37 -8.18
CA THR A 55 -1.49 -5.06 -9.07
C THR A 55 -2.10 -5.22 -10.46
N VAL A 56 -1.35 -4.83 -11.49
CA VAL A 56 -1.79 -4.93 -12.87
C VAL A 56 -1.87 -6.39 -13.31
N THR A 57 -2.92 -6.73 -14.05
CA THR A 57 -3.18 -8.09 -14.54
C THR A 57 -1.99 -8.69 -15.28
N ALA A 58 -1.33 -7.89 -16.15
CA ALA A 58 -0.18 -8.33 -16.94
C ALA A 58 1.02 -8.78 -16.08
N TYR A 59 1.16 -8.24 -14.86
CA TYR A 59 2.21 -8.65 -13.94
C TYR A 59 1.95 -10.05 -13.38
N ILE A 60 0.69 -10.36 -13.05
CA ILE A 60 0.32 -11.72 -12.62
C ILE A 60 0.49 -12.72 -13.76
N ASP A 61 0.09 -12.35 -14.97
CA ASP A 61 0.30 -13.18 -16.16
C ASP A 61 1.78 -13.51 -16.35
N ARG A 62 2.67 -12.52 -16.20
CA ARG A 62 4.11 -12.74 -16.28
C ARG A 62 4.64 -13.67 -15.19
N LEU A 63 4.16 -13.56 -13.96
CA LEU A 63 4.54 -14.49 -12.89
C LEU A 63 4.04 -15.91 -13.18
N VAL A 64 2.84 -16.06 -13.73
CA VAL A 64 2.29 -17.36 -14.15
C VAL A 64 3.18 -18.00 -15.21
N GLU A 65 3.55 -17.25 -16.27
CA GLU A 65 4.49 -17.72 -17.29
C GLU A 65 5.82 -18.18 -16.69
N LEU A 66 6.43 -17.35 -15.84
CA LEU A 66 7.69 -17.67 -15.19
C LEU A 66 7.60 -18.91 -14.30
N SER A 67 6.47 -19.11 -13.63
CA SER A 67 6.28 -20.30 -12.77
C SER A 67 6.20 -21.60 -13.56
N LEU A 68 5.77 -21.55 -14.82
CA LEU A 68 5.67 -22.71 -15.71
C LEU A 68 6.97 -22.98 -16.48
N GLU A 69 7.94 -22.06 -16.45
CA GLU A 69 9.22 -22.24 -17.13
C GLU A 69 10.08 -23.31 -16.42
N PRO A 70 10.69 -24.26 -17.17
CA PRO A 70 11.66 -25.20 -16.63
C PRO A 70 12.79 -24.49 -15.87
N GLY A 71 13.34 -25.12 -14.83
CA GLY A 71 14.30 -24.49 -13.90
C GLY A 71 13.79 -23.34 -13.00
N THR A 72 12.65 -22.71 -13.27
CA THR A 72 12.18 -21.51 -12.53
C THR A 72 11.21 -21.79 -11.38
N THR A 73 11.36 -21.09 -10.26
CA THR A 73 10.41 -21.06 -9.14
C THR A 73 10.04 -19.61 -8.81
N VAL A 74 8.75 -19.32 -8.76
CA VAL A 74 8.23 -18.02 -8.31
C VAL A 74 8.07 -18.03 -6.79
N LEU A 75 8.66 -17.05 -6.12
CA LEU A 75 8.52 -16.79 -4.69
C LEU A 75 7.57 -15.62 -4.49
N THR A 76 6.62 -15.74 -3.57
CA THR A 76 5.60 -14.70 -3.36
C THR A 76 5.05 -14.69 -1.95
N PHE A 77 4.47 -13.56 -1.53
CA PHE A 77 3.59 -13.53 -0.37
C PHE A 77 2.27 -14.24 -0.66
N GLY A 78 1.57 -14.65 0.41
CA GLY A 78 0.38 -15.49 0.33
C GLY A 78 -0.86 -14.79 -0.24
N ASP A 79 -0.96 -13.48 -0.06
CA ASP A 79 -2.06 -12.65 -0.57
C ASP A 79 -2.08 -12.58 -2.11
N LEU A 80 -0.90 -12.52 -2.73
CA LEU A 80 -0.77 -12.46 -4.19
C LEU A 80 -1.12 -13.80 -4.89
N LEU A 81 -1.09 -14.93 -4.18
CA LEU A 81 -1.35 -16.26 -4.77
C LEU A 81 -2.72 -16.39 -5.44
N ARG A 82 -3.72 -15.66 -4.90
CA ARG A 82 -5.12 -15.72 -5.34
C ARG A 82 -5.48 -14.61 -6.33
N VAL A 83 -4.61 -13.62 -6.52
CA VAL A 83 -4.86 -12.54 -7.48
C VAL A 83 -4.89 -13.13 -8.88
N ARG A 84 -5.94 -12.80 -9.63
CA ARG A 84 -6.12 -13.31 -10.99
C ARG A 84 -5.38 -12.44 -12.01
N GLY A 85 -4.62 -13.10 -12.87
CA GLY A 85 -4.21 -12.56 -14.15
C GLY A 85 -5.36 -12.59 -15.15
N SER A 86 -5.05 -12.49 -16.45
CA SER A 86 -6.06 -12.49 -17.50
C SER A 86 -6.77 -13.84 -17.63
N ARG A 87 -6.06 -14.94 -17.33
CA ARG A 87 -6.58 -16.31 -17.44
C ARG A 87 -6.44 -17.14 -16.17
N ARG A 88 -5.37 -16.93 -15.39
CA ARG A 88 -4.98 -17.79 -14.26
C ARG A 88 -4.43 -16.96 -13.11
N SER A 89 -4.59 -17.47 -11.90
CA SER A 89 -3.83 -17.05 -10.72
C SER A 89 -2.56 -17.89 -10.55
N LEU A 90 -1.70 -17.52 -9.60
CA LEU A 90 -0.53 -18.33 -9.25
C LEU A 90 -0.92 -19.67 -8.60
N ASN A 91 -2.05 -19.74 -7.90
CA ASN A 91 -2.60 -21.01 -7.43
C ASN A 91 -3.00 -21.93 -8.59
N ASP A 92 -3.62 -21.38 -9.63
CA ASP A 92 -4.00 -22.15 -10.82
C ASP A 92 -2.74 -22.63 -11.57
N ALA A 93 -1.72 -21.77 -11.67
CA ALA A 93 -0.43 -22.15 -12.25
C ALA A 93 0.25 -23.28 -11.46
N ARG A 94 0.22 -23.20 -10.12
CA ARG A 94 0.73 -24.27 -9.25
C ARG A 94 -0.02 -25.58 -9.45
N ALA A 95 -1.34 -25.53 -9.58
CA ALA A 95 -2.16 -26.71 -9.88
C ALA A 95 -1.85 -27.31 -11.27
N ALA A 96 -1.42 -26.48 -12.22
CA ALA A 96 -1.00 -26.89 -13.57
C ALA A 96 0.47 -27.35 -13.65
N GLY A 97 1.14 -27.59 -12.51
CA GLY A 97 2.54 -28.05 -12.46
C GLY A 97 3.58 -26.92 -12.43
N GLY A 98 3.16 -25.66 -12.39
CA GLY A 98 4.05 -24.52 -12.18
C GLY A 98 4.67 -24.51 -10.78
N ARG A 99 5.90 -24.03 -10.66
CA ARG A 99 6.60 -23.92 -9.38
C ARG A 99 6.38 -22.55 -8.76
N VAL A 100 5.47 -22.52 -7.78
CA VAL A 100 5.19 -21.35 -6.96
C VAL A 100 5.35 -21.72 -5.49
N ARG A 101 6.09 -20.90 -4.73
CA ARG A 101 6.31 -21.09 -3.30
C ARG A 101 6.00 -19.81 -2.53
N MET A 102 5.20 -19.97 -1.47
CA MET A 102 4.92 -18.88 -0.55
C MET A 102 6.12 -18.66 0.38
N VAL A 103 6.42 -17.39 0.67
CA VAL A 103 7.35 -16.99 1.73
C VAL A 103 6.69 -15.94 2.63
N TYR A 104 7.16 -15.84 3.87
CA TYR A 104 6.65 -14.87 4.85
C TYR A 104 7.46 -13.57 4.82
N SER A 105 8.74 -13.65 4.48
CA SER A 105 9.64 -12.51 4.32
C SER A 105 10.40 -12.60 3.00
N PRO A 106 10.73 -11.47 2.34
CA PRO A 106 11.63 -11.47 1.18
C PRO A 106 12.97 -12.17 1.48
N MET A 107 13.49 -12.03 2.70
CA MET A 107 14.78 -12.62 3.13
C MET A 107 14.78 -14.15 3.13
N ASP A 108 13.62 -14.81 3.27
CA ASP A 108 13.53 -16.27 3.15
C ASP A 108 13.96 -16.77 1.77
N SER A 109 13.88 -15.90 0.76
CA SER A 109 14.29 -16.18 -0.61
C SER A 109 15.78 -16.48 -0.73
N LEU A 110 16.63 -15.84 0.10
CA LEU A 110 18.08 -16.08 0.10
C LEU A 110 18.40 -17.52 0.48
N ARG A 111 17.79 -18.00 1.57
CA ARG A 111 17.95 -19.38 2.04
C ARG A 111 17.49 -20.38 0.99
N ILE A 112 16.35 -20.10 0.36
CA ILE A 112 15.78 -20.97 -0.69
C ILE A 112 16.70 -21.00 -1.91
N ALA A 113 17.17 -19.83 -2.37
CA ALA A 113 18.01 -19.71 -3.55
C ALA A 113 19.40 -20.35 -3.34
N SER A 114 19.99 -20.16 -2.16
CA SER A 114 21.29 -20.73 -1.78
C SER A 114 21.27 -22.26 -1.73
N ALA A 115 20.18 -22.87 -1.25
CA ALA A 115 20.04 -24.32 -1.15
C ALA A 115 19.90 -25.04 -2.51
N ALA A 116 19.56 -24.33 -3.59
CA ALA A 116 19.22 -24.91 -4.89
C ALA A 116 19.93 -24.16 -6.05
N LYS A 117 21.26 -24.32 -6.11
CA LYS A 117 22.14 -23.56 -7.00
C LYS A 117 21.83 -23.66 -8.51
N SER A 118 21.20 -24.75 -8.97
CA SER A 118 20.82 -24.95 -10.37
C SER A 118 19.45 -24.36 -10.75
N GLY A 119 18.64 -23.94 -9.76
CA GLY A 119 17.32 -23.36 -9.99
C GLY A 119 17.36 -21.85 -10.18
N ARG A 120 16.40 -21.29 -10.93
CA ARG A 120 16.17 -19.85 -11.06
C ARG A 120 15.02 -19.43 -10.15
N PHE A 121 15.23 -18.45 -9.28
CA PHE A 121 14.20 -17.95 -8.35
C PHE A 121 13.79 -16.55 -8.74
N VAL A 122 12.49 -16.34 -8.92
CA VAL A 122 11.93 -15.01 -9.18
C VAL A 122 11.01 -14.63 -8.05
N PHE A 123 11.38 -13.61 -7.29
CA PHE A 123 10.52 -13.05 -6.26
C PHE A 123 9.55 -12.03 -6.86
N ALA A 124 8.27 -12.19 -6.55
CA ALA A 124 7.20 -11.27 -6.94
C ALA A 124 7.22 -10.00 -6.08
N ALA A 125 8.05 -9.02 -6.47
CA ALA A 125 8.23 -7.76 -5.75
C ALA A 125 7.09 -6.76 -6.03
N VAL A 126 5.99 -6.93 -5.32
CA VAL A 126 4.86 -5.99 -5.26
C VAL A 126 5.00 -5.12 -4.01
N GLY A 127 4.62 -3.85 -4.11
CA GLY A 127 4.48 -3.02 -2.93
C GLY A 127 4.52 -1.53 -3.21
N PHE A 128 4.55 -0.77 -2.11
CA PHE A 128 4.71 0.68 -2.10
C PHE A 128 6.10 1.05 -1.59
N GLU A 129 6.30 2.32 -1.26
CA GLU A 129 7.57 2.86 -0.76
C GLU A 129 8.07 2.10 0.48
N THR A 130 7.17 1.55 1.31
CA THR A 130 7.50 0.74 2.49
C THR A 130 8.26 -0.55 2.19
N THR A 131 8.07 -1.11 0.99
CA THR A 131 8.66 -2.40 0.60
C THR A 131 9.92 -2.25 -0.23
N ALA A 132 10.09 -1.11 -0.92
CA ALA A 132 11.23 -0.89 -1.80
C ALA A 132 12.59 -1.02 -1.08
N PRO A 133 12.79 -0.46 0.13
CA PRO A 133 14.05 -0.65 0.87
C PRO A 133 14.31 -2.12 1.25
N VAL A 134 13.26 -2.90 1.56
CA VAL A 134 13.39 -4.33 1.89
C VAL A 134 13.90 -5.11 0.68
N TYR A 135 13.43 -4.78 -0.52
CA TYR A 135 13.91 -5.39 -1.75
C TYR A 135 15.35 -4.97 -2.10
N ALA A 136 15.73 -3.73 -1.80
CA ALA A 136 17.12 -3.29 -1.96
C ALA A 136 18.05 -4.09 -1.03
N MET A 137 17.71 -4.21 0.26
CA MET A 137 18.47 -5.02 1.22
C MET A 137 18.56 -6.49 0.79
N LEU A 138 17.46 -7.06 0.26
CA LEU A 138 17.47 -8.43 -0.26
C LEU A 138 18.50 -8.61 -1.38
N LEU A 139 18.62 -7.65 -2.30
CA LEU A 139 19.58 -7.71 -3.39
C LEU A 139 21.02 -7.54 -2.90
N GLU A 140 21.24 -6.62 -1.96
CA GLU A 140 22.56 -6.40 -1.34
C GLU A 140 23.05 -7.66 -0.61
N GLU A 141 22.19 -8.29 0.18
CA GLU A 141 22.49 -9.54 0.89
C GLU A 141 22.70 -10.71 -0.08
N ALA A 142 21.96 -10.76 -1.19
CA ALA A 142 22.19 -11.75 -2.24
C ALA A 142 23.57 -11.57 -2.90
N GLU A 143 23.99 -10.32 -3.14
CA GLU A 143 25.29 -9.99 -3.71
C GLU A 143 26.43 -10.36 -2.75
N GLN A 144 26.32 -9.98 -1.47
CA GLN A 144 27.30 -10.32 -0.44
C GLN A 144 27.47 -11.83 -0.25
N ALA A 145 26.39 -12.60 -0.41
CA ALA A 145 26.40 -14.06 -0.31
C ALA A 145 26.68 -14.79 -1.65
N ASP A 146 27.01 -14.07 -2.73
CA ASP A 146 27.21 -14.59 -4.10
C ASP A 146 26.03 -15.44 -4.63
N ILE A 147 24.80 -15.08 -4.24
CA ILE A 147 23.56 -15.74 -4.67
C ILE A 147 23.11 -15.15 -6.02
N ARG A 148 23.58 -15.76 -7.10
CA ARG A 148 23.34 -15.24 -8.47
C ARG A 148 22.04 -15.68 -9.13
N ASN A 149 21.30 -16.60 -8.50
CA ASN A 149 20.11 -17.22 -9.08
C ASN A 149 18.79 -16.66 -8.54
N LEU A 150 18.83 -15.60 -7.74
CA LEU A 150 17.67 -14.85 -7.29
C LEU A 150 17.46 -13.60 -8.15
N ARG A 151 16.21 -13.35 -8.56
CA ARG A 151 15.79 -12.19 -9.37
C ARG A 151 14.50 -11.60 -8.79
N LEU A 152 14.28 -10.31 -9.01
CA LEU A 152 13.02 -9.65 -8.71
C LEU A 152 12.24 -9.39 -9.99
N LEU A 153 10.95 -9.72 -10.00
CA LEU A 153 10.01 -9.11 -10.94
C LEU A 153 9.27 -8.01 -10.18
N THR A 154 9.39 -6.75 -10.61
CA THR A 154 8.91 -5.60 -9.84
C THR A 154 7.58 -5.06 -10.34
N SER A 155 6.65 -4.79 -9.43
CA SER A 155 5.46 -3.96 -9.62
C SER A 155 5.30 -2.98 -8.45
N LEU A 156 6.39 -2.26 -8.17
CA LEU A 156 6.44 -1.22 -7.15
C LEU A 156 5.69 0.02 -7.61
N LYS A 157 5.03 0.68 -6.66
CA LYS A 157 4.19 1.85 -6.91
C LYS A 157 4.53 2.93 -5.88
N THR A 158 4.18 4.17 -6.20
CA THR A 158 4.35 5.30 -5.30
C THR A 158 3.02 6.02 -5.10
N MET A 159 2.82 6.55 -3.90
CA MET A 159 1.58 7.21 -3.47
C MET A 159 1.35 8.56 -4.15
N PRO A 160 2.34 9.47 -4.29
CA PRO A 160 2.06 10.79 -4.83
C PRO A 160 1.46 10.78 -6.25
N PRO A 161 1.94 9.97 -7.22
CA PRO A 161 1.34 9.92 -8.54
C PRO A 161 -0.12 9.45 -8.59
N VAL A 162 -0.49 8.44 -7.77
CA VAL A 162 -1.87 7.95 -7.74
C VAL A 162 -2.82 8.95 -7.08
N ILE A 163 -2.35 9.65 -6.04
CA ILE A 163 -3.12 10.74 -5.41
C ILE A 163 -3.32 11.89 -6.41
N ASP A 164 -2.27 12.29 -7.14
CA ASP A 164 -2.36 13.31 -8.19
C ASP A 164 -3.41 12.94 -9.24
N TRP A 165 -3.42 11.67 -9.66
CA TRP A 165 -4.40 11.16 -10.61
C TRP A 165 -5.83 11.20 -10.07
N ILE A 166 -6.06 10.83 -8.80
CA ILE A 166 -7.38 10.92 -8.16
C ILE A 166 -7.87 12.36 -8.12
N CYS A 167 -7.02 13.29 -7.68
CA CYS A 167 -7.36 14.71 -7.62
C CYS A 167 -7.73 15.28 -9.00
N LYS A 168 -7.01 14.90 -10.06
CA LYS A 168 -7.29 15.34 -11.43
C LYS A 168 -8.57 14.76 -12.03
N ASN A 169 -8.81 13.46 -11.82
CA ASN A 169 -9.79 12.71 -12.63
C ASN A 169 -11.09 12.39 -11.88
N GLN A 170 -11.04 12.28 -10.55
CA GLN A 170 -12.22 11.95 -9.74
C GLN A 170 -12.75 13.18 -9.00
N GLY A 171 -11.87 14.10 -8.60
CA GLY A 171 -12.21 15.33 -7.89
C GLY A 171 -12.93 15.11 -6.54
N GLY A 172 -13.26 16.21 -5.87
CA GLY A 172 -14.11 16.18 -4.67
C GLY A 172 -13.51 15.46 -3.46
N ILE A 173 -12.19 15.52 -3.27
CA ILE A 173 -11.54 15.10 -2.02
C ILE A 173 -11.08 16.35 -1.28
N ASP A 174 -11.53 16.51 -0.05
CA ASP A 174 -11.31 17.70 0.78
C ASP A 174 -10.11 17.57 1.72
N GLY A 175 -9.51 16.38 1.80
CA GLY A 175 -8.33 16.12 2.60
C GLY A 175 -7.93 14.65 2.60
N PHE A 176 -6.65 14.41 2.88
CA PHE A 176 -6.06 13.07 2.85
C PHE A 176 -5.49 12.66 4.20
N LEU A 177 -5.88 11.46 4.67
CA LEU A 177 -5.18 10.75 5.71
C LEU A 177 -3.98 10.04 5.06
N ALA A 178 -2.80 10.62 5.25
CA ALA A 178 -1.57 10.17 4.63
C ALA A 178 -1.01 8.91 5.33
N PRO A 179 -0.43 7.97 4.56
CA PRO A 179 0.02 6.68 5.08
C PRO A 179 1.23 6.83 6.00
N GLY A 180 1.09 6.45 7.27
CA GLY A 180 2.15 6.55 8.28
C GLY A 180 3.44 5.84 7.88
N HIS A 181 3.36 4.54 7.55
CA HIS A 181 4.54 3.75 7.17
C HIS A 181 5.24 4.28 5.91
N VAL A 182 4.50 4.73 4.91
CA VAL A 182 5.09 5.37 3.71
C VAL A 182 5.81 6.66 4.09
N SER A 183 5.22 7.44 5.01
CA SER A 183 5.82 8.70 5.51
C SER A 183 7.08 8.47 6.34
N VAL A 184 7.25 7.29 6.95
CA VAL A 184 8.52 6.90 7.59
C VAL A 184 9.64 6.76 6.56
N ILE A 185 9.34 6.23 5.37
CA ILE A 185 10.33 6.04 4.30
C ILE A 185 10.58 7.33 3.51
N THR A 186 9.51 8.04 3.15
CA THR A 186 9.57 9.17 2.21
C THR A 186 9.65 10.53 2.91
N GLY A 187 9.40 10.57 4.21
CA GLY A 187 9.09 11.79 4.94
C GLY A 187 7.68 12.32 4.63
N SER A 188 7.07 13.01 5.60
CA SER A 188 5.74 13.62 5.40
C SER A 188 5.72 14.67 4.28
N ARG A 189 6.87 15.30 4.01
CA ARG A 189 7.03 16.36 3.01
C ARG A 189 6.78 15.89 1.57
N ALA A 190 6.79 14.58 1.32
CA ALA A 190 6.45 13.99 0.02
C ALA A 190 5.04 14.41 -0.47
N PHE A 191 4.12 14.75 0.44
CA PHE A 191 2.76 15.18 0.10
C PHE A 191 2.61 16.71 -0.04
N GLU A 192 3.62 17.51 0.32
CA GLU A 192 3.54 18.98 0.24
C GLU A 192 3.25 19.49 -1.18
N PRO A 193 3.88 18.98 -2.27
CA PRO A 193 3.60 19.46 -3.61
C PRO A 193 2.13 19.27 -4.00
N LEU A 194 1.53 18.14 -3.63
CA LEU A 194 0.12 17.84 -3.89
C LEU A 194 -0.80 18.73 -3.06
N SER A 195 -0.46 18.90 -1.77
CA SER A 195 -1.20 19.79 -0.88
C SER A 195 -1.26 21.22 -1.40
N ARG A 196 -0.12 21.77 -1.86
CA ARG A 196 -0.05 23.10 -2.47
C ARG A 196 -0.80 23.17 -3.79
N LYS A 197 -0.62 22.17 -4.66
CA LYS A 197 -1.24 22.11 -6.00
C LYS A 197 -2.77 22.10 -5.95
N TYR A 198 -3.35 21.37 -5.00
CA TYR A 198 -4.81 21.20 -4.91
C TYR A 198 -5.47 22.03 -3.80
N GLY A 199 -4.69 22.72 -2.96
CA GLY A 199 -5.23 23.53 -1.86
C GLY A 199 -5.85 22.71 -0.72
N ILE A 200 -5.47 21.44 -0.57
CA ILE A 200 -6.08 20.50 0.38
C ILE A 200 -5.09 20.05 1.46
N PRO A 201 -5.57 19.81 2.70
CA PRO A 201 -4.72 19.34 3.79
C PRO A 201 -4.37 17.85 3.66
N PHE A 202 -3.18 17.50 4.11
CA PHE A 202 -2.75 16.13 4.36
C PHE A 202 -2.40 15.99 5.84
N VAL A 203 -2.82 14.89 6.45
CA VAL A 203 -2.42 14.57 7.83
C VAL A 203 -1.83 13.17 7.85
N VAL A 204 -0.53 13.06 8.17
CA VAL A 204 0.12 11.79 8.45
C VAL A 204 -0.37 11.31 9.80
N SER A 205 -0.79 10.04 9.84
CA SER A 205 -1.37 9.42 11.05
C SER A 205 -0.67 8.11 11.37
N GLY A 206 -0.55 7.84 12.67
CA GLY A 206 -0.35 6.48 13.18
C GLY A 206 -1.57 5.57 12.94
N PHE A 207 -1.58 4.39 13.55
CA PHE A 207 -2.51 3.29 13.24
C PHE A 207 -3.48 2.94 14.37
N SER A 208 -3.38 3.58 15.54
CA SER A 208 -4.39 3.40 16.59
C SER A 208 -5.68 4.13 16.22
N GLY A 209 -6.83 3.68 16.75
CA GLY A 209 -8.10 4.33 16.50
C GLY A 209 -8.12 5.78 16.99
N GLU A 210 -7.43 6.05 18.10
CA GLU A 210 -7.22 7.37 18.68
C GLU A 210 -6.44 8.30 17.76
N GLN A 211 -5.34 7.80 17.19
CA GLN A 211 -4.49 8.54 16.26
C GLN A 211 -5.26 8.89 14.98
N ILE A 212 -6.03 7.94 14.46
CA ILE A 212 -6.87 8.16 13.28
C ILE A 212 -7.95 9.21 13.58
N LEU A 213 -8.65 9.13 14.71
CA LEU A 213 -9.66 10.13 15.10
C LEU A 213 -9.06 11.53 15.27
N ALA A 214 -7.89 11.65 15.91
CA ALA A 214 -7.19 12.92 16.04
C ALA A 214 -6.79 13.49 14.67
N SER A 215 -6.37 12.62 13.75
CA SER A 215 -6.00 13.02 12.39
C SER A 215 -7.20 13.47 11.55
N LEU A 216 -8.33 12.77 11.66
CA LEU A 216 -9.59 13.20 11.04
C LEU A 216 -10.06 14.55 11.59
N TYR A 217 -9.95 14.76 12.91
CA TYR A 217 -10.22 16.06 13.51
C TYR A 217 -9.33 17.17 12.94
N ALA A 218 -8.02 16.91 12.82
CA ALA A 218 -7.10 17.86 12.22
C ALA A 218 -7.44 18.16 10.75
N LEU A 219 -7.81 17.14 9.96
CA LEU A 219 -8.27 17.32 8.58
C LEU A 219 -9.51 18.22 8.50
N VAL A 220 -10.52 17.97 9.32
CA VAL A 220 -11.75 18.79 9.38
C VAL A 220 -11.42 20.24 9.76
N ARG A 221 -10.56 20.45 10.75
CA ARG A 221 -10.11 21.79 11.20
C ARG A 221 -9.29 22.54 10.14
N ARG A 222 -8.64 21.82 9.23
CA ARG A 222 -7.83 22.36 8.14
C ARG A 222 -8.53 22.33 6.78
N ARG A 223 -9.84 22.06 6.72
CA ARG A 223 -10.62 22.09 5.47
C ARG A 223 -10.31 23.35 4.66
N GLY A 224 -9.98 23.16 3.37
CA GLY A 224 -9.67 24.25 2.44
C GLY A 224 -8.33 24.96 2.69
N LYS A 225 -7.46 24.40 3.54
CA LYS A 225 -6.12 24.93 3.79
C LYS A 225 -5.07 23.93 3.33
N ALA A 226 -4.20 24.36 2.43
CA ALA A 226 -2.99 23.62 2.12
C ALA A 226 -2.09 23.46 3.37
N GLY A 227 -1.29 22.40 3.36
CA GLY A 227 -0.35 22.03 4.41
C GLY A 227 -0.35 20.52 4.66
N VAL A 228 0.81 20.03 5.06
CA VAL A 228 0.97 18.68 5.61
C VAL A 228 1.16 18.81 7.11
N LEU A 229 0.38 18.06 7.89
CA LEU A 229 0.57 17.92 9.33
C LEU A 229 1.06 16.50 9.62
N ASN A 230 2.04 16.38 10.52
CA ASN A 230 2.56 15.10 10.98
C ASN A 230 2.18 14.93 12.45
N LEU A 231 1.30 13.97 12.74
CA LEU A 231 0.74 13.71 14.08
C LEU A 231 1.15 12.34 14.61
#